data_AF-A0A951EGZ6-F1
#
_entry.id   AF-A0A951EGZ6-F1
#
_cell.length_a   1.000
_cell.length_b   1.000
_cell.length_c   1.000
_cell.angle_alpha   90.00
_cell.angle_beta   90.00
_cell.angle_gamma   90.00
#
_symmetry.space_group_name_H-M   'P 1'
#
loop_
_entity.id
_entity.type
_entity.pdbx_description
1 polymer ?
#
loop_
_entity_poly.entity_id
_entity_poly.type
_entity_poly.pdbx_seq_one_letter_code
_entity_poly.pdbx_strand_id
1 'polypeptide(L)'
;MNESAPVESPPPQVHNTLRCIACRAEIDAEARLCPVCKSYQRNWKNVLPYFGSAAGLIAIVASALTFISGNAYNWFKAATWKDDVAIAYFEYPGQSGFINTGDGAVVLASMVVQLDHDRVINIPMHEQIEAGKFAVVSTQPLYAQADGIDRANWAKNADGTMSKKLLDSATEYGNTARCADYHLYNAEHLVFRVIDAIQPGRRLISGTVPAQLNFVSLHTGKQISHTLPDMRVAFLFVGRKDCPEKEYGILP
;
A
#
# COMPACT_ATOMS: atom_id res chain seq x y z
N MET A 1 -76.10 -0.48 78.55
CA MET A 1 -76.18 -1.75 77.81
C MET A 1 -76.57 -1.38 76.38
N ASN A 2 -75.60 -1.31 75.47
CA ASN A 2 -75.85 -1.02 74.06
C ASN A 2 -76.01 -2.35 73.34
N GLU A 3 -77.25 -2.66 72.97
CA GLU A 3 -77.63 -3.77 72.11
C GLU A 3 -77.12 -3.45 70.70
N SER A 4 -75.96 -4.04 70.35
CA SER A 4 -75.39 -3.93 69.01
C SER A 4 -76.30 -4.65 68.01
N ALA A 5 -76.81 -3.88 67.04
CA ALA A 5 -77.68 -4.35 65.97
C ALA A 5 -77.03 -5.51 65.18
N PRO A 6 -77.83 -6.45 64.67
CA PRO A 6 -77.34 -7.57 63.87
C PRO A 6 -76.67 -7.05 62.60
N VAL A 7 -75.40 -7.43 62.40
CA VAL A 7 -74.64 -7.16 61.18
C VAL A 7 -75.31 -7.92 60.04
N GLU A 8 -76.09 -7.20 59.24
CA GLU A 8 -76.73 -7.71 58.05
C GLU A 8 -75.65 -8.16 57.07
N SER A 9 -75.50 -9.48 56.90
CA SER A 9 -74.55 -10.08 55.98
C SER A 9 -74.86 -9.59 54.56
N PRO A 10 -73.89 -8.99 53.84
CA PRO A 10 -74.14 -8.51 52.50
C PRO A 10 -74.63 -9.67 51.61
N PRO A 11 -75.57 -9.40 50.68
CA PRO A 11 -76.10 -10.42 49.80
C PRO A 11 -74.95 -11.08 49.02
N PRO A 12 -75.07 -12.40 48.74
CA PRO A 12 -74.05 -13.13 47.99
C PRO A 12 -73.80 -12.45 46.65
N GLN A 13 -72.57 -11.99 46.43
CA GLN A 13 -72.21 -11.37 45.16
C GLN A 13 -72.22 -12.44 44.08
N VAL A 14 -73.14 -12.29 43.12
CA VAL A 14 -73.19 -13.13 41.93
C VAL A 14 -72.00 -12.73 41.05
N HIS A 15 -70.89 -13.42 41.22
CA HIS A 15 -69.72 -13.24 40.36
C HIS A 15 -70.05 -13.78 38.97
N ASN A 16 -70.22 -12.88 38.00
CA ASN A 16 -70.25 -13.28 36.60
C ASN A 16 -68.88 -13.85 36.24
N THR A 17 -68.82 -15.12 35.88
CA THR A 17 -67.58 -15.79 35.47
C THR A 17 -67.56 -16.00 33.96
N LEU A 18 -66.36 -15.97 33.38
CA LEU A 18 -66.09 -16.37 32.00
C LEU A 18 -64.90 -17.31 31.93
N ARG A 19 -64.73 -18.00 30.81
CA ARG A 19 -63.61 -18.93 30.60
C ARG A 19 -62.47 -18.26 29.86
N CYS A 20 -61.25 -18.49 30.33
CA CYS A 20 -60.04 -18.00 29.68
C CYS A 20 -59.89 -18.54 28.25
N ILE A 21 -59.58 -17.65 27.29
CA ILE A 21 -59.42 -18.06 25.88
C ILE A 21 -58.29 -19.07 25.62
N ALA A 22 -57.28 -19.15 26.51
CA ALA A 22 -56.11 -20.02 26.32
C ALA A 22 -56.22 -21.33 27.12
N CYS A 23 -56.35 -21.25 28.45
CA CYS A 23 -56.35 -22.43 29.33
C CYS A 23 -57.75 -22.89 29.76
N ARG A 24 -58.82 -22.17 29.36
CA ARG A 24 -60.22 -22.43 29.71
C ARG A 24 -60.57 -22.39 31.21
N ALA A 25 -59.66 -21.95 32.09
CA ALA A 25 -59.96 -21.73 33.50
C ALA A 25 -61.05 -20.66 33.70
N GLU A 26 -61.90 -20.83 34.71
CA GLU A 26 -62.93 -19.86 35.10
C GLU A 26 -62.29 -18.65 35.78
N ILE A 27 -62.64 -17.45 35.31
CA ILE A 27 -62.13 -16.17 35.79
C ILE A 27 -63.28 -15.17 35.92
N ASP A 28 -63.08 -14.12 36.72
CA ASP A 28 -64.02 -13.01 36.82
C ASP A 28 -64.29 -12.38 35.45
N ALA A 29 -65.54 -12.02 35.15
CA ALA A 29 -65.93 -11.38 33.91
C ALA A 29 -65.19 -10.06 33.62
N GLU A 30 -64.73 -9.37 34.67
CA GLU A 30 -63.95 -8.14 34.54
C GLU A 30 -62.44 -8.38 34.39
N ALA A 31 -61.97 -9.62 34.57
CA ALA A 31 -60.56 -9.96 34.52
C ALA A 31 -60.00 -9.85 33.08
N ARG A 32 -59.08 -8.91 32.87
CA ARG A 32 -58.39 -8.70 31.59
C ARG A 32 -57.23 -9.68 31.33
N LEU A 33 -56.72 -10.30 32.38
CA LEU A 33 -55.55 -11.20 32.39
C LEU A 33 -55.92 -12.46 33.18
N CYS A 34 -55.67 -13.64 32.61
CA CYS A 34 -55.90 -14.89 33.33
C CYS A 34 -54.88 -15.05 34.48
N PRO A 35 -55.31 -15.28 35.73
CA PRO A 35 -54.39 -15.46 36.85
C PRO A 35 -53.60 -16.77 36.76
N VAL A 36 -54.15 -17.78 36.07
CA VAL A 36 -53.56 -19.12 35.91
C VAL A 36 -52.47 -19.14 34.83
N CYS A 37 -52.81 -18.85 33.57
CA CYS A 37 -51.87 -18.95 32.44
C CYS A 37 -51.26 -17.61 32.00
N LYS A 38 -51.60 -16.50 32.66
CA LYS A 38 -51.11 -15.15 32.34
C LYS A 38 -51.38 -14.66 30.91
N SER A 39 -52.33 -15.25 30.18
CA SER A 39 -52.77 -14.75 28.88
C SER A 39 -53.81 -13.63 29.04
N TYR A 40 -53.73 -12.60 28.20
CA TYR A 40 -54.77 -11.59 28.09
C TYR A 40 -56.02 -12.15 27.40
N GLN A 41 -57.21 -11.70 27.82
CA GLN A 41 -58.47 -12.11 27.16
C GLN A 41 -58.68 -11.44 25.79
N ARG A 42 -57.97 -10.33 25.51
CA ARG A 42 -57.93 -9.72 24.17
C ARG A 42 -56.78 -10.30 23.35
N ASN A 43 -57.11 -11.01 22.28
CA ASN A 43 -56.13 -11.76 21.48
C ASN A 43 -54.92 -10.91 21.03
N TRP A 44 -55.15 -9.68 20.54
CA TRP A 44 -54.08 -8.80 20.05
C TRP A 44 -52.99 -8.50 21.10
N LYS A 45 -53.34 -8.46 22.39
CA LYS A 45 -52.36 -8.21 23.48
C LYS A 45 -51.42 -9.39 23.69
N ASN A 46 -51.86 -10.61 23.36
CA ASN A 46 -50.99 -11.79 23.39
C ASN A 46 -50.05 -11.83 22.19
N VAL A 47 -50.40 -11.18 21.07
CA VAL A 47 -49.58 -11.14 19.85
C VAL A 47 -48.56 -10.00 19.89
N LEU A 48 -48.85 -8.89 20.59
CA LEU A 48 -47.96 -7.73 20.69
C LEU A 48 -46.51 -8.07 21.09
N PRO A 49 -46.25 -8.93 22.11
CA PRO A 49 -44.88 -9.29 22.50
C PRO A 49 -44.13 -10.05 21.40
N TYR A 50 -44.82 -10.87 20.60
CA TYR A 50 -44.23 -11.59 19.47
C TYR A 50 -43.81 -10.63 18.36
N PHE A 51 -44.64 -9.63 18.04
CA PHE A 51 -44.24 -8.60 17.07
C PHE A 51 -43.11 -7.74 17.61
N GLY A 52 -43.12 -7.41 18.90
CA GLY A 52 -42.02 -6.66 19.54
C GLY A 52 -40.69 -7.41 19.46
N SER A 53 -40.67 -8.71 19.78
CA SER A 53 -39.45 -9.52 19.71
C SER A 53 -38.99 -9.74 18.27
N ALA A 54 -39.91 -10.01 17.34
CA ALA A 54 -39.59 -10.16 15.92
C ALA A 54 -39.03 -8.86 15.33
N ALA A 55 -39.67 -7.72 15.59
CA ALA A 55 -39.18 -6.41 15.16
C ALA A 55 -37.80 -6.10 15.74
N GLY A 56 -37.56 -6.43 17.01
CA GLY A 56 -36.26 -6.29 17.66
C GLY A 56 -35.17 -7.13 16.98
N LEU A 57 -35.45 -8.40 16.66
CA LEU A 57 -34.52 -9.27 15.96
C LEU A 57 -34.20 -8.75 14.56
N ILE A 58 -35.22 -8.34 13.80
CA ILE A 58 -35.05 -7.76 12.46
C ILE A 58 -34.17 -6.51 12.53
N ALA A 59 -34.41 -5.63 13.52
CA ALA A 59 -33.61 -4.42 13.71
C ALA A 59 -32.14 -4.74 14.01
N ILE A 60 -31.86 -5.77 14.83
CA ILE A 60 -30.49 -6.22 15.12
C ILE A 60 -29.81 -6.74 13.84
N VAL A 61 -30.49 -7.60 13.08
CA VAL A 61 -29.93 -8.15 11.84
C VAL A 61 -29.69 -7.05 10.80
N ALA A 62 -30.64 -6.13 10.62
CA ALA A 62 -30.50 -5.00 9.72
C ALA A 62 -29.33 -4.10 10.13
N SER A 63 -29.16 -3.85 11.43
CA SER A 63 -28.04 -3.06 11.96
C SER A 63 -26.70 -3.74 11.71
N ALA A 64 -26.61 -5.07 11.92
CA ALA A 64 -25.40 -5.84 11.64
C ALA A 64 -25.04 -5.82 10.15
N LEU A 65 -26.02 -6.01 9.27
CA LEU A 65 -25.80 -5.94 7.82
C LEU A 65 -25.37 -4.53 7.37
N THR A 66 -25.97 -3.49 7.94
CA THR A 66 -25.59 -2.10 7.64
C THR A 66 -24.17 -1.81 8.11
N PHE A 67 -23.78 -2.32 9.29
CA PHE A 67 -22.43 -2.18 9.80
C PHE A 67 -21.40 -2.93 8.94
N ILE A 68 -21.69 -4.18 8.55
CA ILE A 68 -20.80 -4.97 7.71
C ILE A 68 -20.66 -4.33 6.33
N SER A 69 -21.77 -3.92 5.69
CA SER A 69 -21.73 -3.27 4.38
C SER A 69 -20.99 -1.93 4.40
N GLY A 70 -21.15 -1.14 5.47
CA GLY A 70 -20.41 0.11 5.65
C GLY A 70 -18.90 -0.08 5.82
N ASN A 71 -18.47 -1.19 6.44
CA ASN A 71 -17.05 -1.47 6.67
C ASN A 71 -16.41 -2.40 5.62
N ALA A 72 -17.20 -3.13 4.84
CA ALA A 72 -16.71 -4.11 3.87
C ALA A 72 -15.75 -3.49 2.86
N TYR A 73 -16.02 -2.26 2.40
CA TYR A 73 -15.11 -1.55 1.49
C TYR A 73 -13.75 -1.27 2.12
N ASN A 74 -13.74 -0.78 3.37
CA ASN A 74 -12.48 -0.49 4.08
C ASN A 74 -11.69 -1.76 4.37
N TRP A 75 -12.37 -2.84 4.75
CA TRP A 75 -11.74 -4.15 4.96
C TRP A 75 -11.20 -4.74 3.66
N PHE A 76 -11.97 -4.66 2.58
CA PHE A 76 -11.52 -5.12 1.28
C PHE A 76 -10.30 -4.33 0.82
N LYS A 77 -10.34 -2.99 0.90
CA LYS A 77 -9.21 -2.12 0.56
C LYS A 77 -7.98 -2.43 1.42
N ALA A 78 -8.15 -2.70 2.71
CA ALA A 78 -7.05 -3.09 3.60
C ALA A 78 -6.50 -4.48 3.26
N ALA A 79 -7.37 -5.43 2.89
CA ALA A 79 -6.98 -6.79 2.54
C ALA A 79 -6.31 -6.90 1.16
N THR A 80 -6.70 -6.05 0.21
CA THR A 80 -6.13 -5.99 -1.14
C THR A 80 -5.07 -4.90 -1.31
N TRP A 81 -4.65 -4.25 -0.21
CA TRP A 81 -3.69 -3.16 -0.27
C TRP A 81 -2.36 -3.63 -0.86
N LYS A 82 -1.90 -2.94 -1.90
CA LYS A 82 -0.61 -3.21 -2.53
C LYS A 82 0.22 -1.94 -2.57
N ASP A 83 1.41 -1.98 -1.98
CA ASP A 83 2.43 -0.96 -2.14
C ASP A 83 3.40 -1.40 -3.25
N ASP A 84 3.60 -0.58 -4.27
CA ASP A 84 4.42 -0.93 -5.43
C ASP A 84 4.99 0.33 -6.09
N VAL A 85 6.27 0.27 -6.48
CA VAL A 85 6.95 1.34 -7.21
C VAL A 85 7.66 0.72 -8.39
N ALA A 86 7.30 1.19 -9.58
CA ALA A 86 7.99 0.87 -10.80
C ALA A 86 8.97 1.98 -11.18
N ILE A 87 10.05 1.57 -11.85
CA ILE A 87 11.12 2.47 -12.28
C ILE A 87 10.95 2.69 -13.77
N ALA A 88 10.61 3.92 -14.16
CA ALA A 88 10.46 4.26 -15.57
C ALA A 88 11.84 4.34 -16.24
N TYR A 89 12.78 5.02 -15.59
CA TYR A 89 14.17 5.08 -16.00
C TYR A 89 15.05 5.37 -14.78
N PHE A 90 16.27 4.84 -14.79
CA PHE A 90 17.24 5.11 -13.74
C PHE A 90 18.55 5.58 -14.36
N GLU A 91 19.12 6.62 -13.76
CA GLU A 91 20.43 7.16 -14.09
C GLU A 91 21.10 7.69 -12.81
N TYR A 92 22.34 7.25 -12.59
CA TYR A 92 23.18 7.75 -11.51
C TYR A 92 24.63 7.96 -11.96
N PRO A 93 25.25 9.11 -11.62
CA PRO A 93 24.58 10.33 -11.18
C PRO A 93 23.69 10.90 -12.31
N GLY A 94 22.53 11.46 -11.97
CA GLY A 94 21.60 11.97 -12.97
C GLY A 94 20.15 11.99 -12.48
N GLN A 95 19.21 12.00 -13.44
CA GLN A 95 17.79 11.98 -13.15
C GLN A 95 17.24 10.56 -13.24
N SER A 96 16.47 10.16 -12.25
CA SER A 96 15.76 8.87 -12.24
C SER A 96 14.27 9.10 -12.08
N GLY A 97 13.46 8.43 -12.90
CA GLY A 97 12.01 8.52 -12.92
C GLY A 97 11.34 7.32 -12.28
N PHE A 98 10.44 7.56 -11.33
CA PHE A 98 9.73 6.55 -10.57
C PHE A 98 8.22 6.78 -10.68
N ILE A 99 7.45 5.70 -10.79
CA ILE A 99 5.99 5.73 -10.77
C ILE A 99 5.48 4.84 -9.63
N ASN A 100 4.66 5.41 -8.77
CA ASN A 100 4.00 4.65 -7.72
C ASN A 100 2.75 3.97 -8.30
N THR A 101 2.81 2.66 -8.48
CA THR A 101 1.73 1.82 -9.01
C THR A 101 0.89 1.18 -7.90
N GLY A 102 1.22 1.44 -6.64
CA GLY A 102 0.47 0.97 -5.48
C GLY A 102 -0.73 1.84 -5.11
N ASP A 103 -1.47 1.38 -4.09
CA ASP A 103 -2.67 2.02 -3.56
C ASP A 103 -2.38 3.18 -2.59
N GLY A 104 -1.15 3.21 -2.07
CA GLY A 104 -0.69 4.09 -1.00
C GLY A 104 0.35 5.10 -1.42
N ALA A 105 0.49 6.19 -0.66
CA ALA A 105 1.67 7.03 -0.78
C ALA A 105 2.90 6.31 -0.19
N VAL A 106 4.06 6.52 -0.81
CA VAL A 106 5.33 5.90 -0.41
C VAL A 106 6.42 6.95 -0.34
N VAL A 107 7.47 6.66 0.42
CA VAL A 107 8.70 7.46 0.45
C VAL A 107 9.84 6.62 -0.14
N LEU A 108 10.43 7.09 -1.23
CA LEU A 108 11.66 6.53 -1.77
C LEU A 108 12.79 6.75 -0.78
N ALA A 109 13.30 5.67 -0.20
CA ALA A 109 14.38 5.74 0.78
C ALA A 109 15.72 5.81 0.05
N SER A 110 16.05 4.75 -0.69
CA SER A 110 17.33 4.67 -1.41
C SER A 110 17.37 3.61 -2.50
N MET A 111 18.34 3.72 -3.40
CA MET A 111 18.77 2.64 -4.29
C MET A 111 20.07 2.04 -3.77
N VAL A 112 20.08 0.74 -3.53
CA VAL A 112 21.27 -0.01 -3.14
C VAL A 112 21.76 -0.80 -4.33
N VAL A 113 23.01 -0.58 -4.74
CA VAL A 113 23.63 -1.24 -5.89
C VAL A 113 24.89 -1.97 -5.44
N GLN A 114 24.99 -3.24 -5.75
CA GLN A 114 26.15 -4.07 -5.44
C GLN A 114 27.07 -4.12 -6.67
N LEU A 115 28.18 -3.39 -6.62
CA LEU A 115 29.15 -3.36 -7.73
C LEU A 115 30.01 -4.62 -7.76
N ASP A 116 30.39 -5.14 -6.60
CA ASP A 116 31.08 -6.41 -6.42
C ASP A 116 30.82 -7.00 -5.01
N HIS A 117 31.59 -8.01 -4.60
CA HIS A 117 31.42 -8.69 -3.32
C HIS A 117 31.54 -7.75 -2.10
N ASP A 118 32.37 -6.70 -2.17
CA ASP A 118 32.70 -5.84 -1.02
C ASP A 118 32.21 -4.40 -1.20
N ARG A 119 31.81 -4.00 -2.41
CA ARG A 119 31.41 -2.63 -2.74
C ARG A 119 29.90 -2.53 -2.95
N VAL A 120 29.25 -1.91 -1.98
CA VAL A 120 27.84 -1.54 -2.01
C VAL A 120 27.71 -0.02 -2.06
N ILE A 121 26.96 0.47 -3.02
CA ILE A 121 26.61 1.89 -3.15
C ILE A 121 25.19 2.09 -2.66
N ASN A 122 25.00 3.03 -1.74
CA ASN A 122 23.69 3.44 -1.26
C ASN A 122 23.38 4.86 -1.75
N ILE A 123 22.39 5.01 -2.63
CA ILE A 123 22.02 6.26 -3.27
C ILE A 123 20.74 6.77 -2.60
N PRO A 124 20.81 7.76 -1.69
CA PRO A 124 19.63 8.29 -1.01
C PRO A 124 18.73 9.07 -1.98
N MET A 125 17.42 8.96 -1.79
CA MET A 125 16.42 9.65 -2.63
C MET A 125 15.53 10.60 -1.84
N HIS A 126 15.04 10.15 -0.68
CA HIS A 126 14.21 10.93 0.26
C HIS A 126 13.01 11.66 -0.39
N GLU A 127 12.39 11.05 -1.40
CA GLU A 127 11.30 11.65 -2.16
C GLU A 127 9.97 10.95 -1.87
N GLN A 128 8.91 11.71 -1.63
CA GLN A 128 7.56 11.15 -1.45
C GLN A 128 6.82 11.08 -2.79
N ILE A 129 6.18 9.93 -3.05
CA ILE A 129 5.38 9.72 -4.26
C ILE A 129 3.97 9.29 -3.87
N GLU A 130 2.97 10.10 -4.22
CA GLU A 130 1.56 9.74 -4.05
C GLU A 130 1.15 8.58 -4.98
N ALA A 131 0.10 7.84 -4.60
CA ALA A 131 -0.43 6.74 -5.40
C ALA A 131 -0.79 7.22 -6.83
N GLY A 132 -0.31 6.49 -7.84
CA GLY A 132 -0.53 6.81 -9.26
C GLY A 132 0.24 8.03 -9.77
N LYS A 133 1.15 8.62 -9.00
CA LYS A 133 1.98 9.75 -9.42
C LYS A 133 3.37 9.32 -9.88
N PHE A 134 3.95 10.20 -10.70
CA PHE A 134 5.31 10.10 -11.20
C PHE A 134 6.20 11.11 -10.48
N ALA A 135 7.40 10.70 -10.10
CA ALA A 135 8.40 11.57 -9.48
C ALA A 135 9.74 11.43 -10.19
N VAL A 136 10.46 12.56 -10.29
CA VAL A 136 11.82 12.62 -10.83
C VAL A 136 12.76 12.96 -9.69
N VAL A 137 13.69 12.05 -9.40
CA VAL A 137 14.72 12.25 -8.37
C VAL A 137 16.03 12.59 -9.06
N SER A 138 16.63 13.71 -8.67
CA SER A 138 17.98 14.07 -9.10
C SER A 138 18.99 13.51 -8.11
N THR A 139 19.80 12.57 -8.55
CA THR A 139 20.87 11.97 -7.74
C THR A 139 22.19 12.68 -8.00
N GLN A 140 22.92 12.97 -6.92
CA GLN A 140 24.27 13.54 -7.00
C GLN A 140 25.30 12.43 -6.81
N PRO A 141 26.49 12.54 -7.42
CA PRO A 141 27.55 11.56 -7.20
C PRO A 141 28.00 11.61 -5.73
N LEU A 142 28.17 10.44 -5.12
CA LEU A 142 28.70 10.28 -3.75
C LEU A 142 30.17 10.73 -3.62
N TYR A 143 30.90 10.73 -4.73
CA TYR A 143 32.28 11.19 -4.80
C TYR A 143 32.33 12.54 -5.53
N ALA A 144 33.35 13.35 -5.23
CA ALA A 144 33.54 14.64 -5.90
C ALA A 144 33.46 14.45 -7.42
N GLN A 145 32.48 15.13 -8.02
CA GLN A 145 32.22 15.04 -9.45
C GLN A 145 33.51 15.40 -10.20
N ALA A 146 33.97 14.53 -11.10
CA ALA A 146 35.10 14.88 -11.94
C ALA A 146 34.74 16.13 -12.74
N ASP A 147 35.48 17.23 -12.55
CA ASP A 147 35.46 18.40 -13.44
C ASP A 147 35.43 17.93 -14.90
N GLY A 148 34.41 18.37 -15.63
CA GLY A 148 34.18 17.99 -17.02
C GLY A 148 33.17 16.86 -17.26
N ILE A 149 32.51 16.35 -16.22
CA ILE A 149 31.38 15.41 -16.32
C ILE A 149 30.18 16.02 -15.60
N ASP A 150 29.57 17.00 -16.24
CA ASP A 150 28.42 17.71 -15.66
C ASP A 150 27.12 16.91 -15.91
N ARG A 151 26.38 16.54 -14.85
CA ARG A 151 24.95 16.12 -14.85
C ARG A 151 24.46 15.28 -16.04
N ALA A 152 25.12 14.17 -16.37
CA ALA A 152 24.78 13.36 -17.55
C ALA A 152 24.92 14.03 -18.93
N ASN A 153 25.41 15.28 -19.01
CA ASN A 153 25.75 15.96 -20.27
C ASN A 153 26.87 15.24 -21.03
N TRP A 154 27.61 14.36 -20.35
CA TRP A 154 28.58 13.47 -20.98
C TRP A 154 27.90 12.36 -21.79
N ALA A 155 26.66 11.97 -21.49
CA ALA A 155 25.89 11.00 -22.26
C ALA A 155 25.02 11.70 -23.30
N LYS A 156 24.53 12.92 -23.03
CA LYS A 156 23.62 13.68 -23.90
C LYS A 156 24.05 15.14 -24.05
N ASN A 157 23.96 15.71 -25.24
CA ASN A 157 24.04 17.16 -25.41
C ASN A 157 22.77 17.84 -24.89
N ALA A 158 22.77 19.17 -24.80
CA ALA A 158 21.61 19.96 -24.34
C ALA A 158 20.32 19.74 -25.17
N ASP A 159 20.45 19.24 -26.39
CA ASP A 159 19.36 18.89 -27.31
C ASP A 159 18.85 17.44 -27.14
N GLY A 160 19.41 16.67 -26.19
CA GLY A 160 19.05 15.27 -25.92
C GLY A 160 19.70 14.25 -26.85
N THR A 161 20.51 14.67 -27.83
CA THR A 161 21.31 13.76 -28.69
C THR A 161 22.49 13.18 -27.91
N MET A 162 23.02 12.01 -28.29
CA MET A 162 24.19 11.45 -27.62
C MET A 162 25.41 12.36 -27.75
N SER A 163 26.19 12.49 -26.67
CA SER A 163 27.42 13.27 -26.72
C SER A 163 28.49 12.57 -27.57
N LYS A 164 29.31 13.35 -28.27
CA LYS A 164 30.48 12.82 -29.00
C LYS A 164 31.49 12.18 -28.06
N LYS A 165 31.65 12.73 -26.85
CA LYS A 165 32.59 12.23 -25.82
C LYS A 165 32.26 10.80 -25.41
N LEU A 166 30.97 10.47 -25.28
CA LEU A 166 30.49 9.12 -24.99
C LEU A 166 30.88 8.13 -26.10
N LEU A 167 30.66 8.53 -27.36
CA LEU A 167 31.00 7.72 -28.53
C LEU A 167 32.51 7.51 -28.64
N ASP A 168 33.31 8.54 -28.38
CA ASP A 168 34.77 8.46 -28.42
C ASP A 168 35.31 7.57 -27.28
N SER A 169 34.77 7.68 -26.06
CA SER A 169 35.16 6.83 -24.92
C SER A 169 34.75 5.36 -25.06
N ALA A 170 33.76 5.04 -25.89
CA ALA A 170 33.40 3.66 -26.22
C ALA A 170 34.40 2.98 -27.18
N THR A 171 35.43 3.68 -27.69
CA THR A 171 36.27 3.22 -28.81
C THR A 171 37.76 2.96 -28.53
N GLU A 172 38.32 3.40 -27.40
CA GLU A 172 39.75 3.22 -27.13
C GLU A 172 40.03 2.10 -26.10
N TYR A 173 40.36 0.91 -26.61
CA TYR A 173 40.58 -0.32 -25.83
C TYR A 173 42.06 -0.65 -25.55
N GLY A 174 42.96 0.34 -25.56
CA GLY A 174 44.41 0.10 -25.55
C GLY A 174 45.11 0.14 -24.19
N ASN A 175 44.52 0.77 -23.16
CA ASN A 175 45.22 1.01 -21.90
C ASN A 175 44.27 0.90 -20.69
N THR A 176 44.40 -0.21 -19.95
CA THR A 176 43.61 -0.55 -18.76
C THR A 176 44.01 0.23 -17.51
N ALA A 177 45.15 0.93 -17.54
CA ALA A 177 45.63 1.80 -16.47
C ALA A 177 45.05 3.22 -16.60
N ARG A 178 43.73 3.34 -16.76
CA ARG A 178 43.02 4.62 -16.81
C ARG A 178 41.98 4.66 -15.70
N CYS A 179 41.83 5.84 -15.11
CA CYS A 179 40.74 6.14 -14.20
C CYS A 179 39.40 5.95 -14.90
N ALA A 180 38.47 5.24 -14.29
CA ALA A 180 37.11 5.15 -14.81
C ALA A 180 36.08 5.66 -13.80
N ASP A 181 35.25 6.59 -14.26
CA ASP A 181 34.01 6.91 -13.58
C ASP A 181 32.96 5.87 -13.94
N TYR A 182 32.12 5.51 -12.97
CA TYR A 182 31.05 4.56 -13.18
C TYR A 182 29.71 5.29 -13.27
N HIS A 183 28.89 4.86 -14.23
CA HIS A 183 27.53 5.33 -14.41
C HIS A 183 26.58 4.16 -14.31
N LEU A 184 25.53 4.32 -13.52
CA LEU A 184 24.53 3.29 -13.32
C LEU A 184 23.26 3.65 -14.08
N TYR A 185 22.72 2.69 -14.80
CA TYR A 185 21.50 2.87 -15.57
C TYR A 185 20.71 1.57 -15.67
N ASN A 186 19.39 1.67 -15.82
CA ASN A 186 18.58 0.50 -16.16
C ASN A 186 18.52 0.31 -17.68
N ALA A 187 18.37 -0.94 -18.15
CA ALA A 187 18.29 -1.25 -19.58
C ALA A 187 17.16 -0.52 -20.34
N GLU A 188 16.09 -0.14 -19.64
CA GLU A 188 14.97 0.61 -20.21
C GLU A 188 15.25 2.11 -20.41
N HIS A 189 16.40 2.62 -19.93
CA HIS A 189 16.76 4.01 -20.16
C HIS A 189 17.00 4.27 -21.66
N LEU A 190 16.12 5.07 -22.27
CA LEU A 190 16.05 5.29 -23.73
C LEU A 190 17.41 5.58 -24.38
N VAL A 191 18.25 6.39 -23.74
CA VAL A 191 19.57 6.72 -24.29
C VAL A 191 20.58 5.59 -24.18
N PHE A 192 20.56 4.83 -23.09
CA PHE A 192 21.51 3.72 -22.94
C PHE A 192 21.11 2.51 -23.77
N ARG A 193 19.80 2.28 -23.94
CA ARG A 193 19.27 1.30 -24.90
C ARG A 193 19.78 1.58 -26.31
N VAL A 194 19.85 2.86 -26.69
CA VAL A 194 20.37 3.28 -27.99
C VAL A 194 21.88 3.02 -28.07
N ILE A 195 22.66 3.28 -27.01
CA ILE A 195 24.10 2.97 -26.98
C ILE A 195 24.36 1.46 -27.12
N ASP A 196 23.62 0.63 -26.38
CA ASP A 196 23.73 -0.82 -26.45
C ASP A 196 23.40 -1.38 -27.85
N ALA A 197 22.56 -0.67 -28.61
CA ALA A 197 22.12 -1.07 -29.95
C ALA A 197 22.98 -0.53 -31.10
N ILE A 198 23.78 0.52 -30.89
CA ILE A 198 24.20 1.38 -32.00
C ILE A 198 25.30 0.83 -32.91
N GLN A 199 26.28 0.05 -32.43
CA GLN A 199 27.28 -0.54 -33.33
C GLN A 199 27.80 -1.91 -32.87
N PRO A 200 27.71 -2.95 -33.72
CA PRO A 200 28.42 -4.21 -33.50
C PRO A 200 29.93 -3.92 -33.41
N GLY A 201 30.52 -4.12 -32.23
CA GLY A 201 31.96 -3.93 -31.99
C GLY A 201 32.36 -2.65 -31.23
N ARG A 202 31.43 -1.74 -30.93
CA ARG A 202 31.67 -0.57 -30.07
C ARG A 202 30.64 -0.54 -28.95
N ARG A 203 30.91 -1.33 -27.90
CA ARG A 203 30.07 -1.36 -26.70
C ARG A 203 30.74 -0.53 -25.62
N LEU A 204 29.94 0.23 -24.87
CA LEU A 204 30.40 0.67 -23.56
C LEU A 204 30.84 -0.56 -22.79
N ILE A 205 31.94 -0.44 -22.03
CA ILE A 205 32.26 -1.48 -21.07
C ILE A 205 31.16 -1.41 -20.01
N SER A 206 30.27 -2.39 -20.05
CA SER A 206 29.15 -2.45 -19.13
C SER A 206 28.96 -3.86 -18.59
N GLY A 207 28.59 -3.95 -17.32
CA GLY A 207 28.18 -5.21 -16.68
C GLY A 207 26.81 -5.06 -16.04
N THR A 208 26.10 -6.17 -15.86
CA THR A 208 24.91 -6.19 -15.01
C THR A 208 25.33 -6.21 -13.55
N VAL A 209 24.60 -5.46 -12.71
CA VAL A 209 24.86 -5.36 -11.28
C VAL A 209 23.55 -5.59 -10.51
N PRO A 210 23.55 -6.33 -9.39
CA PRO A 210 22.38 -6.43 -8.53
C PRO A 210 22.02 -5.06 -7.96
N ALA A 211 20.74 -4.69 -8.04
CA ALA A 211 20.24 -3.45 -7.45
C ALA A 211 18.90 -3.67 -6.75
N GLN A 212 18.66 -2.90 -5.70
CA GLN A 212 17.44 -2.93 -4.91
C GLN A 212 16.95 -1.50 -4.65
N LEU A 213 15.70 -1.21 -5.03
CA LEU A 213 15.00 -0.01 -4.64
C LEU A 213 14.35 -0.23 -3.27
N ASN A 214 14.71 0.59 -2.30
CA ASN A 214 14.10 0.62 -0.99
C ASN A 214 13.11 1.78 -0.90
N PHE A 215 11.88 1.49 -0.52
CA PHE A 215 10.86 2.50 -0.24
C PHE A 215 10.09 2.14 1.02
N VAL A 216 9.49 3.15 1.66
CA VAL A 216 8.70 2.99 2.88
C VAL A 216 7.25 3.27 2.56
N SER A 217 6.39 2.32 2.88
CA SER A 217 4.93 2.49 2.80
C SER A 217 4.49 3.47 3.89
N LEU A 218 3.86 4.59 3.52
CA LEU A 218 3.30 5.52 4.52
C LEU A 218 2.05 4.96 5.21
N HIS A 219 1.42 3.94 4.64
CA HIS A 219 0.27 3.27 5.24
C HIS A 219 0.69 2.27 6.32
N THR A 220 1.66 1.39 6.01
CA THR A 220 2.06 0.31 6.92
C THR A 220 3.30 0.65 7.76
N GLY A 221 4.04 1.70 7.40
CA GLY A 221 5.33 2.05 8.00
C GLY A 221 6.46 1.06 7.68
N LYS A 222 6.21 0.03 6.85
CA LYS A 222 7.21 -0.99 6.52
C LYS A 222 8.09 -0.53 5.37
N GLN A 223 9.38 -0.84 5.48
CA GLN A 223 10.31 -0.77 4.36
C GLN A 223 10.09 -1.98 3.45
N ILE A 224 10.00 -1.72 2.15
CA ILE A 224 9.84 -2.71 1.09
C ILE A 224 11.05 -2.55 0.16
N SER A 225 11.63 -3.68 -0.24
CA SER A 225 12.79 -3.75 -1.13
C SER A 225 12.40 -4.45 -2.43
N HIS A 226 12.54 -3.75 -3.55
CA HIS A 226 12.29 -4.28 -4.89
C HIS A 226 13.61 -4.50 -5.61
N THR A 227 13.89 -5.74 -6.01
CA THR A 227 15.03 -6.05 -6.85
C THR A 227 14.80 -5.52 -8.26
N LEU A 228 15.77 -4.81 -8.80
CA LEU A 228 15.76 -4.35 -10.19
C LEU A 228 16.42 -5.39 -11.08
N PRO A 229 15.71 -5.96 -12.07
CA PRO A 229 16.38 -6.68 -13.14
C PRO A 229 17.15 -5.70 -14.04
N ASP A 230 18.24 -6.18 -14.63
CA ASP A 230 18.97 -5.50 -15.71
C ASP A 230 19.48 -4.08 -15.40
N MET A 231 19.82 -3.84 -14.14
CA MET A 231 20.64 -2.69 -13.78
C MET A 231 22.06 -2.89 -14.32
N ARG A 232 22.61 -1.86 -14.95
CA ARG A 232 23.91 -1.89 -15.61
C ARG A 232 24.82 -0.83 -15.02
N VAL A 233 26.10 -1.16 -14.95
CA VAL A 233 27.19 -0.21 -14.71
C VAL A 233 27.94 -0.01 -16.01
N ALA A 234 28.08 1.22 -16.50
CA ALA A 234 29.01 1.58 -17.57
C ALA A 234 30.24 2.26 -16.99
N PHE A 235 31.41 1.95 -17.54
CA PHE A 235 32.67 2.57 -17.16
C PHE A 235 33.08 3.60 -18.21
N LEU A 236 33.43 4.81 -17.75
CA LEU A 236 33.93 5.90 -18.56
C LEU A 236 35.37 6.22 -18.18
N PHE A 237 36.33 5.93 -19.06
CA PHE A 237 37.73 6.22 -18.79
C PHE A 237 38.04 7.71 -18.94
N VAL A 238 38.59 8.32 -17.88
CA VAL A 238 38.99 9.72 -17.80
C VAL A 238 40.51 9.81 -17.76
N GLY A 239 41.10 10.66 -18.60
CA GLY A 239 42.54 10.91 -18.64
C GLY A 239 43.04 11.82 -17.52
N ARG A 240 42.80 11.48 -16.25
CA ARG A 240 43.32 12.23 -15.08
C ARG A 240 44.61 11.59 -14.57
N LYS A 241 45.58 12.44 -14.18
CA LYS A 241 46.86 12.01 -13.57
C LYS A 241 46.74 11.67 -12.08
N ASP A 242 45.70 12.18 -11.41
CA ASP A 242 45.61 12.17 -9.94
C ASP A 242 44.63 11.12 -9.39
N CYS A 243 44.06 10.27 -10.25
CA CYS A 243 43.19 9.21 -9.75
C CYS A 243 43.98 7.89 -9.68
N PRO A 244 43.75 7.10 -8.61
CA PRO A 244 44.47 5.85 -8.42
C PRO A 244 44.16 4.92 -9.59
N GLU A 245 45.19 4.57 -10.36
CA GLU A 245 45.10 3.51 -11.36
C GLU A 245 44.60 2.25 -10.67
N LYS A 246 43.42 1.78 -11.09
CA LYS A 246 42.85 0.55 -10.59
C LYS A 246 42.73 -0.40 -11.76
N GLU A 247 43.32 -1.58 -11.63
CA GLU A 247 42.97 -2.69 -12.50
C GLU A 247 41.50 -2.99 -12.23
N TYR A 248 40.63 -2.57 -13.16
CA TYR A 248 39.28 -3.09 -13.24
C TYR A 248 39.44 -4.53 -13.71
N GLY A 249 39.76 -5.41 -12.75
CA GLY A 249 39.72 -6.86 -12.93
C GLY A 249 38.39 -7.17 -13.58
N ILE A 250 38.48 -7.48 -14.87
CA ILE A 250 37.36 -7.41 -15.79
C ILE A 250 36.27 -8.30 -15.20
N LEU A 251 35.09 -7.70 -14.99
CA LEU A 251 33.85 -8.41 -14.75
C LEU A 251 33.85 -9.67 -15.64
N PRO A 252 33.59 -10.86 -15.11
CA PRO A 252 33.65 -12.10 -15.89
C PRO A 252 32.80 -12.05 -17.16
#